data_AF-A0A9D8R4P2-F1
#
_entry.id   AF-A0A9D8R4P2-F1
#
_cell.length_a   1.000
_cell.length_b   1.000
_cell.length_c   1.000
_cell.angle_alpha   90.00
_cell.angle_beta   90.00
_cell.angle_gamma   90.00
#
_symmetry.space_group_name_H-M   'P 1'
#
loop_
_entity.id
_entity.type
_entity.pdbx_description
1 polymer ?
#
loop_
_entity_poly.entity_id
_entity_poly.type
_entity_poly.pdbx_seq_one_letter_code
_entity_poly.pdbx_strand_id
1 'polypeptide(L)'
;MNYQIRPIQSAEIPVLSDFLYEAIFIPEGVEAPPRSIIDDESLRIYIRDFGQYPDDRCLVAESNGRIVGAIRMYQKAGFQILSQDAEEAIMLCPLSC
;
A
#
# COMPACT_ATOMS: atom_id res chain seq x y z
N MET A 1 -18.29 -5.56 -13.93
CA MET A 1 -16.88 -5.11 -13.80
C MET A 1 -16.03 -6.35 -13.60
N ASN A 2 -15.04 -6.58 -14.46
CA ASN A 2 -14.13 -7.73 -14.31
C ASN A 2 -12.86 -7.22 -13.62
N TYR A 3 -12.61 -7.71 -12.41
CA TYR A 3 -11.40 -7.40 -11.66
C TYR A 3 -10.57 -8.66 -11.51
N GLN A 4 -9.25 -8.53 -11.66
CA GLN A 4 -8.30 -9.60 -11.39
C GLN A 4 -7.43 -9.21 -10.21
N ILE A 5 -7.42 -10.03 -9.16
CA ILE A 5 -6.43 -9.92 -8.09
C ILE A 5 -5.21 -10.75 -8.49
N ARG A 6 -4.03 -10.13 -8.45
CA ARG A 6 -2.76 -10.81 -8.77
C ARG A 6 -1.59 -10.19 -8.01
N PRO A 7 -0.45 -10.89 -7.90
CA PRO A 7 0.78 -10.26 -7.45
C PRO A 7 1.16 -9.06 -8.32
N ILE A 8 1.69 -8.01 -7.70
CA ILE A 8 2.32 -6.91 -8.42
C ILE A 8 3.59 -7.42 -9.12
N GLN A 9 3.85 -6.91 -10.33
CA GLN A 9 5.09 -7.17 -11.03
C GLN A 9 6.13 -6.12 -10.63
N SER A 10 7.42 -6.45 -10.68
CA SER A 10 8.49 -5.52 -10.29
C SER A 10 8.46 -4.21 -11.09
N ALA A 11 8.07 -4.26 -12.37
CA ALA A 11 7.91 -3.07 -13.21
C ALA A 11 6.74 -2.16 -12.79
N GLU A 12 5.78 -2.68 -12.02
CA GLU A 12 4.59 -1.98 -11.58
C GLU A 12 4.76 -1.36 -10.20
N ILE A 13 5.82 -1.68 -9.46
CA ILE A 13 6.14 -1.11 -8.14
C ILE A 13 6.06 0.43 -8.11
N PRO A 14 6.49 1.17 -9.14
CA PRO A 14 6.35 2.63 -9.14
C PRO A 14 4.91 3.13 -8.94
N VAL A 15 3.87 2.34 -9.26
CA VAL A 15 2.46 2.73 -9.05
C VAL A 15 2.12 2.92 -7.58
N LEU A 16 2.90 2.32 -6.66
CA LEU A 16 2.65 2.41 -5.23
C LEU A 16 2.84 3.83 -4.68
N SER A 17 3.67 4.66 -5.32
CA SER A 17 3.82 6.07 -4.91
C SER A 17 2.57 6.89 -5.22
N ASP A 18 1.91 6.61 -6.36
CA ASP A 18 0.62 7.21 -6.69
C ASP A 18 -0.44 6.79 -5.66
N PHE A 19 -0.54 5.50 -5.34
CA PHE A 19 -1.48 5.03 -4.31
C PHE A 19 -1.22 5.63 -2.93
N LEU A 20 0.05 5.80 -2.54
CA LEU A 20 0.42 6.43 -1.27
C LEU A 20 -0.05 7.89 -1.22
N TYR A 21 0.09 8.63 -2.33
CA TYR A 21 -0.39 10.01 -2.43
C TYR A 21 -1.92 10.09 -2.39
N GLU A 22 -2.61 9.24 -3.15
CA GLU A 22 -4.09 9.23 -3.19
C GLU A 22 -4.71 8.74 -1.86
N ALA A 23 -3.95 8.03 -1.03
CA ALA A 23 -4.37 7.63 0.32
C ALA A 23 -4.26 8.76 1.36
N ILE A 24 -3.66 9.91 1.01
CA ILE A 24 -3.57 11.06 1.92
C ILE A 24 -4.97 11.65 2.11
N PHE A 25 -5.45 11.60 3.35
CA PHE A 25 -6.70 12.24 3.71
C PHE A 25 -6.54 13.76 3.68
N ILE A 26 -7.35 14.42 2.85
CA ILE A 26 -7.41 15.88 2.73
C ILE A 26 -8.78 16.34 3.26
N PRO A 27 -8.82 17.07 4.39
CA PRO A 27 -10.08 17.61 4.91
C PRO A 27 -10.75 18.57 3.93
N GLU A 28 -12.07 18.72 4.04
CA GLU A 28 -12.82 19.65 3.20
C GLU A 28 -12.30 21.10 3.36
N GLY A 29 -12.11 21.79 2.24
CA GLY A 29 -11.60 23.16 2.22
C GLY A 29 -10.08 23.30 2.41
N VAL A 30 -9.35 22.19 2.56
CA VAL A 30 -7.88 22.17 2.64
C VAL A 30 -7.30 21.89 1.26
N GLU A 31 -6.26 22.63 0.88
CA GLU A 31 -5.54 22.39 -0.36
C GLU A 31 -4.70 21.10 -0.25
N ALA A 32 -4.70 20.30 -1.31
CA ALA A 32 -3.89 19.09 -1.37
C ALA A 32 -2.39 19.45 -1.26
N PRO A 33 -1.60 18.69 -0.47
CA PRO A 33 -0.17 18.91 -0.42
C PRO A 33 0.48 18.63 -1.79
N PRO A 34 1.64 19.22 -2.09
CA PRO A 34 2.37 18.89 -3.32
C PRO A 34 2.77 17.42 -3.32
N ARG A 35 2.85 16.79 -4.50
CA ARG A 35 3.25 15.38 -4.65
C ARG A 35 4.60 15.06 -4.02
N SER A 36 5.51 16.03 -3.90
CA SER A 36 6.79 15.86 -3.21
C SER A 36 6.67 15.47 -1.74
N ILE A 37 5.48 15.56 -1.12
CA ILE A 37 5.25 15.07 0.23
C ILE A 37 5.56 13.56 0.35
N ILE A 38 5.43 12.78 -0.73
CA ILE A 38 5.78 11.35 -0.73
C ILE A 38 7.28 11.09 -0.57
N ASP A 39 8.12 12.10 -0.83
CA ASP A 39 9.56 12.02 -0.63
C ASP A 39 9.95 12.26 0.84
N ASP A 40 9.04 12.83 1.64
CA ASP A 40 9.22 12.98 3.08
C ASP A 40 9.44 11.62 3.73
N GLU A 41 10.39 11.53 4.66
CA GLU A 41 10.76 10.26 5.27
C GLU A 41 9.58 9.56 5.96
N SER A 42 8.66 10.31 6.55
CA SER A 42 7.48 9.77 7.25
C SER A 42 6.52 9.03 6.33
N LEU A 43 6.45 9.39 5.05
CA LEU A 43 5.62 8.71 4.05
C LEU A 43 6.44 7.74 3.21
N ARG A 44 7.66 8.12 2.86
CA ARG A 44 8.54 7.33 2.00
C ARG A 44 8.81 5.94 2.59
N ILE A 45 8.84 5.77 3.92
CA ILE A 45 9.04 4.46 4.58
C ILE A 45 8.03 3.38 4.16
N TYR A 46 6.84 3.75 3.67
CA TYR A 46 5.82 2.78 3.27
C TYR A 46 6.13 2.08 1.94
N ILE A 47 6.91 2.73 1.08
CA ILE A 47 7.26 2.23 -0.26
C ILE A 47 8.77 2.12 -0.50
N ARG A 48 9.60 2.69 0.38
CA ARG A 48 11.07 2.62 0.30
C ARG A 48 11.51 1.15 0.30
N ASP A 49 12.40 0.84 -0.63
CA ASP A 49 13.01 -0.49 -0.81
C ASP A 49 12.03 -1.64 -1.10
N PHE A 50 10.77 -1.33 -1.44
CA PHE A 50 9.79 -2.36 -1.79
C PHE A 50 10.23 -3.17 -3.01
N GLY A 51 10.17 -4.49 -2.88
CA GLY A 51 10.61 -5.43 -3.91
C GLY A 51 12.09 -5.77 -3.87
N GLN A 52 12.86 -5.21 -2.92
CA GLN A 52 14.25 -5.60 -2.67
C GLN A 52 14.36 -6.83 -1.77
N TYR A 53 13.30 -7.18 -1.02
CA TYR A 53 13.30 -8.31 -0.10
C TYR A 53 12.43 -9.48 -0.61
N PRO A 54 12.85 -10.75 -0.40
CA PRO A 54 12.08 -11.92 -0.85
C PRO A 54 10.66 -12.04 -0.27
N ASP A 55 10.44 -11.42 0.88
CA ASP A 55 9.16 -11.45 1.61
C ASP A 55 8.26 -10.25 1.30
N ASP A 56 8.69 -9.32 0.44
CA ASP A 56 7.84 -8.22 0.00
C ASP A 56 6.73 -8.75 -0.90
N ARG A 57 5.53 -8.83 -0.33
CA ARG A 57 4.32 -9.30 -1.02
C ARG A 57 3.32 -8.18 -1.14
N CYS A 58 2.90 -7.92 -2.36
CA CYS A 58 1.81 -7.01 -2.67
C CYS A 58 0.89 -7.66 -3.71
N LEU A 59 -0.41 -7.59 -3.43
CA LEU A 59 -1.45 -7.94 -4.38
C LEU A 59 -2.05 -6.66 -4.94
N VAL A 60 -2.37 -6.67 -6.22
CA VAL A 60 -3.02 -5.57 -6.93
C VAL A 60 -4.35 -6.04 -7.48
N ALA A 61 -5.33 -5.14 -7.46
CA ALA A 61 -6.56 -5.28 -8.21
C ALA A 61 -6.38 -4.60 -9.57
N GLU A 62 -6.50 -5.38 -10.64
CA GLU A 62 -6.45 -4.88 -12.02
C GLU A 62 -7.85 -4.87 -12.63
N SER A 63 -8.19 -3.77 -13.31
CA SER A 63 -9.39 -3.61 -14.10
C SER A 63 -9.04 -3.07 -15.48
N ASN A 64 -9.41 -3.78 -16.55
CA ASN A 64 -9.17 -3.36 -17.93
C ASN A 64 -7.71 -2.94 -18.21
N GLY A 65 -6.72 -3.70 -17.70
CA GLY A 65 -5.29 -3.39 -17.89
C GLY A 65 -4.74 -2.29 -16.98
N ARG A 66 -5.55 -1.74 -16.07
CA ARG A 66 -5.14 -0.70 -15.12
C ARG A 66 -5.18 -1.23 -13.69
N ILE A 67 -4.12 -1.00 -12.93
CA ILE A 67 -4.13 -1.24 -11.49
C ILE A 67 -5.01 -0.18 -10.82
N VAL A 68 -6.03 -0.62 -10.11
CA VAL A 68 -7.02 0.23 -9.43
C VAL A 68 -6.93 0.16 -7.91
N GLY A 69 -6.14 -0.78 -7.37
CA GLY A 69 -5.87 -0.89 -5.95
C GLY A 69 -4.65 -1.77 -5.68
N ALA A 70 -4.02 -1.57 -4.53
CA ALA A 70 -2.88 -2.34 -4.08
C ALA A 70 -2.98 -2.57 -2.57
N ILE A 71 -2.67 -3.79 -2.13
CA ILE A 71 -2.55 -4.14 -0.72
C ILE A 71 -1.19 -4.76 -0.47
N ARG A 72 -0.45 -4.20 0.48
CA ARG A 72 0.85 -4.70 0.93
C ARG A 72 0.65 -5.57 2.17
N MET A 73 1.27 -6.75 2.20
CA MET A 73 1.23 -7.64 3.36
C MET A 73 2.52 -7.47 4.18
N TYR A 74 2.44 -6.89 5.39
CA TYR A 74 3.57 -6.84 6.31
C TYR A 74 3.67 -8.17 7.06
N GLN A 75 4.46 -9.13 6.56
CA GLN A 75 4.77 -10.33 7.36
C GLN A 75 5.88 -10.08 8.39
N LYS A 76 6.65 -8.99 8.27
CA LYS A 76 7.85 -8.75 9.07
C LYS A 76 7.79 -7.48 9.92
N ALA A 77 6.98 -7.51 10.97
CA ALA A 77 7.14 -6.66 12.17
C ALA A 77 6.34 -7.19 13.39
N GLY A 78 6.17 -8.51 13.52
CA GLY A 78 5.44 -9.10 14.66
C GLY A 78 3.92 -8.86 14.65
N PHE A 79 3.39 -8.28 13.57
CA PHE A 79 1.96 -8.11 13.36
C PHE A 79 1.29 -9.46 13.09
N GLN A 80 0.18 -9.72 13.78
CA GLN A 80 -0.69 -10.85 13.50
C GLN A 80 -1.90 -10.35 12.70
N ILE A 81 -2.34 -11.12 11.71
CA ILE A 81 -3.59 -10.87 10.99
C ILE A 81 -4.73 -11.20 11.97
N LEU A 82 -5.46 -10.18 12.41
CA LEU A 82 -6.57 -10.34 13.35
C LEU A 82 -7.82 -10.91 12.66
N SER A 83 -8.09 -10.45 11.44
CA SER A 83 -9.17 -10.92 10.59
C SER A 83 -8.84 -10.70 9.12
N GLN A 84 -9.38 -11.55 8.27
CA GLN A 84 -9.29 -11.43 6.82
C GLN A 84 -10.72 -11.57 6.27
N ASP A 85 -11.35 -10.46 5.95
CA ASP A 85 -12.51 -10.40 5.05
C ASP A 85 -12.06 -9.88 3.69
N ALA A 86 -12.93 -10.02 2.68
CA ALA A 86 -12.58 -9.86 1.27
C ALA A 86 -12.10 -8.45 0.89
N GLU A 87 -12.22 -7.46 1.78
CA GLU A 87 -12.01 -6.05 1.48
C GLU A 87 -11.05 -5.34 2.44
N GLU A 88 -10.77 -5.86 3.66
CA GLU A 88 -9.89 -5.17 4.61
C GLU A 88 -8.99 -6.15 5.40
N ALA A 89 -7.72 -5.80 5.59
CA ALA A 89 -6.83 -6.51 6.50
C ALA A 89 -6.47 -5.57 7.65
N ILE A 90 -7.05 -5.81 8.82
CA ILE A 90 -6.70 -5.09 10.05
C ILE A 90 -5.46 -5.76 10.64
N MET A 91 -4.34 -5.05 10.65
CA MET A 91 -3.10 -5.48 11.31
C MET A 91 -3.01 -4.85 12.70
N LEU A 92 -2.83 -5.69 13.72
CA LEU A 92 -2.58 -5.25 15.09
C LEU A 92 -1.09 -5.37 15.45
N CYS A 93 -0.52 -4.30 16.00
CA CYS A 93 0.77 -4.34 16.70
C CYS A 93 0.51 -4.47 18.21
N PRO A 94 0.71 -5.64 18.83
CA PRO A 94 0.81 -5.69 20.28
C PRO A 94 2.12 -5.01 20.70
N LEU A 95 2.02 -3.77 21.20
CA LEU A 95 3.16 -3.10 21.82
C LEU A 95 3.54 -3.91 23.06
N SER A 96 4.71 -4.54 23.02
CA SER A 96 5.32 -5.13 24.20
C SER A 96 5.88 -3.99 25.04
N CYS A 97 5.25 -3.73 26.19
CA CYS A 97 5.81 -2.86 27.23
C CYS A 97 7.05 -3.49 27.87
#